data_AF-A0A0C3Q2N6-F1
#
_entry.id   AF-A0A0C3Q2N6-F1
#
_cell.length_a   1.000
_cell.length_b   1.000
_cell.length_c   1.000
_cell.angle_alpha   90.00
_cell.angle_beta   90.00
_cell.angle_gamma   90.00
#
_symmetry.space_group_name_H-M   'P 1'
#
loop_
_entity.id
_entity.type
_entity.pdbx_description
1 polymer ?
#
loop_
_entity_poly.entity_id
_entity_poly.type
_entity_poly.pdbx_seq_one_letter_code
_entity_poly.pdbx_strand_id
1 'polypeptide(L)'
;MIQLHDPHARLYSPNDYSSIQMLAATRAIMNLTYKVCGTTYDLLYMDHGCSFGWFVAGAAIIRFLKAKMDEKDEDEVARLEQDFGVVKFMLKNLGERTMIGLRQIKLLDEIYNVEVKGWGRNPAIAPLALAQRSCC
;
A
#
# COMPACT_ATOMS: atom_id res chain seq x y z
N MET A 1 -11.24 7.19 -2.04
CA MET A 1 -10.36 8.33 -2.38
C MET A 1 -9.02 7.90 -2.97
N ILE A 2 -8.30 6.91 -2.40
CA ILE A 2 -6.99 6.47 -2.90
C ILE A 2 -7.03 6.18 -4.41
N GLN A 3 -7.85 5.22 -4.86
CA GLN A 3 -7.88 4.82 -6.27
C GLN A 3 -8.28 5.93 -7.26
N LEU A 4 -9.05 6.93 -6.81
CA LEU A 4 -9.44 8.06 -7.66
C LEU A 4 -8.27 9.01 -7.90
N HIS A 5 -7.43 9.22 -6.89
CA HIS A 5 -6.29 10.13 -6.96
C HIS A 5 -5.00 9.43 -7.46
N ASP A 6 -4.93 8.10 -7.34
CA ASP A 6 -3.76 7.28 -7.68
C ASP A 6 -3.15 7.55 -9.08
N PRO A 7 -3.95 7.69 -10.16
CA PRO A 7 -3.40 7.97 -11.50
C PRO A 7 -2.87 9.39 -11.67
N HIS A 8 -3.29 10.31 -10.80
CA HIS A 8 -2.99 11.75 -10.92
C HIS A 8 -1.95 12.21 -9.90
N ALA A 9 -1.59 11.36 -8.93
CA ALA A 9 -0.71 11.72 -7.84
C ALA A 9 0.77 11.81 -8.26
N ARG A 10 1.37 12.96 -7.98
CA ARG A 10 2.79 13.25 -8.19
C ARG A 10 3.55 13.28 -6.87
N LEU A 11 4.03 12.12 -6.43
CA LEU A 11 4.59 11.91 -5.09
C LEU A 11 5.86 12.72 -4.79
N TYR A 12 6.67 13.03 -5.80
CA TYR A 12 7.89 13.84 -5.67
C TYR A 12 7.62 15.35 -5.81
N SER A 13 6.40 15.73 -6.18
CA SER A 13 6.03 17.14 -6.27
C SER A 13 5.59 17.62 -4.90
N PRO A 14 6.25 18.63 -4.31
CA PRO A 14 5.74 19.21 -3.08
C PRO A 14 4.34 19.77 -3.35
N ASN A 15 3.42 19.53 -2.41
CA ASN A 15 2.07 20.08 -2.42
C ASN A 15 1.14 19.61 -3.57
N ASP A 16 1.35 18.41 -4.12
CA ASP A 16 0.40 17.82 -5.07
C ASP A 16 -0.91 17.41 -4.37
N TYR A 17 -2.03 17.98 -4.81
CA TYR A 17 -3.35 17.75 -4.19
C TYR A 17 -3.73 16.28 -4.19
N SER A 18 -3.51 15.56 -5.29
CA SER A 18 -3.87 14.15 -5.39
C SER A 18 -3.04 13.30 -4.42
N SER A 19 -1.74 13.57 -4.30
CA SER A 19 -0.85 12.90 -3.33
C SER A 19 -1.28 13.16 -1.89
N ILE A 20 -1.64 14.41 -1.56
CA ILE A 20 -2.16 14.78 -0.23
C ILE A 20 -3.44 13.99 0.08
N GLN A 21 -4.39 13.94 -0.86
CA GLN A 21 -5.66 13.24 -0.68
C GLN A 21 -5.48 11.72 -0.56
N MET A 22 -4.53 11.14 -1.30
CA MET A 22 -4.16 9.73 -1.13
C MET A 22 -3.59 9.47 0.26
N LEU A 23 -2.60 10.25 0.69
CA LEU A 23 -1.95 10.07 1.98
C LEU A 23 -2.95 10.23 3.14
N ALA A 24 -3.82 11.23 3.06
CA ALA A 24 -4.89 11.44 4.04
C ALA A 24 -5.85 10.25 4.10
N ALA A 25 -6.26 9.71 2.95
CA ALA A 25 -7.13 8.54 2.89
C ALA A 25 -6.45 7.27 3.42
N THR A 26 -5.17 7.06 3.09
CA THR A 26 -4.36 5.96 3.62
C THR A 26 -4.27 6.04 5.14
N ARG A 27 -3.93 7.21 5.69
CA ARG A 27 -3.85 7.43 7.15
C ARG A 27 -5.21 7.24 7.83
N ALA A 28 -6.31 7.64 7.18
CA ALA A 28 -7.65 7.40 7.70
C ALA A 28 -7.97 5.90 7.80
N ILE A 29 -7.59 5.10 6.79
CA ILE A 29 -7.72 3.63 6.84
C ILE A 29 -6.85 3.08 7.98
N MET A 30 -5.60 3.52 8.12
CA MET A 30 -4.71 3.05 9.19
C MET A 30 -5.27 3.38 10.57
N ASN A 31 -5.80 4.58 10.78
CA ASN A 31 -6.44 4.97 12.04
C ASN A 31 -7.62 4.04 12.40
N LEU A 32 -8.43 3.61 11.44
CA LEU A 32 -9.50 2.64 11.67
C LEU A 32 -8.92 1.25 11.96
N THR A 33 -7.88 0.84 11.24
CA THR A 33 -7.19 -0.43 11.45
C THR A 33 -6.63 -0.53 12.86
N TYR A 34 -5.93 0.50 13.34
CA TYR A 34 -5.38 0.53 14.70
C TYR A 34 -6.48 0.39 15.76
N LYS A 35 -7.66 1.00 15.55
CA LYS A 35 -8.81 0.82 16.46
C LYS A 35 -9.28 -0.63 16.49
N VAL A 36 -9.37 -1.29 15.33
CA VAL A 36 -9.73 -2.71 15.27
C VAL A 36 -8.69 -3.58 15.98
N CYS A 37 -7.39 -3.31 15.79
CA CYS A 37 -6.31 -4.03 16.47
C CYS A 37 -6.40 -3.93 17.99
N GLY A 38 -6.97 -2.85 18.54
CA GLY A 38 -7.19 -2.67 19.97
C GLY A 38 -8.38 -3.46 20.53
N THR A 39 -9.04 -4.29 19.73
CA THR A 39 -10.22 -5.08 20.14
C THR A 39 -9.96 -6.58 19.99
N THR A 40 -10.85 -7.40 20.57
CA THR A 40 -10.90 -8.85 20.35
C THR A 40 -11.83 -9.24 19.19
N TYR A 41 -12.10 -8.30 18.27
CA TYR A 41 -13.03 -8.51 17.17
C TYR A 41 -12.50 -9.56 16.20
N ASP A 42 -13.36 -10.54 15.85
CA ASP A 42 -13.00 -11.53 14.83
C ASP A 42 -13.15 -10.95 13.42
N LEU A 43 -12.01 -10.79 12.74
CA LEU A 43 -11.93 -10.25 11.37
C LEU A 43 -12.78 -11.01 10.33
N LEU A 44 -13.18 -12.26 10.58
CA LEU A 44 -14.05 -13.01 9.67
C LEU A 44 -15.45 -12.41 9.55
N TYR A 45 -15.93 -11.68 10.55
CA TYR A 45 -17.23 -11.00 10.49
C TYR A 45 -17.15 -9.65 9.79
N MET A 46 -15.97 -9.22 9.38
CA MET A 46 -15.79 -7.97 8.65
C MET A 46 -16.16 -8.14 7.18
N ASP A 47 -16.76 -7.12 6.59
CA ASP A 47 -17.06 -7.13 5.17
C ASP A 47 -15.79 -7.34 4.32
N HIS A 48 -15.90 -8.11 3.24
CA HIS A 48 -14.77 -8.40 2.37
C HIS A 48 -14.12 -7.14 1.78
N GLY A 49 -14.87 -6.05 1.64
CA GLY A 49 -14.37 -4.75 1.22
C GLY A 49 -13.29 -4.17 2.15
N CYS A 50 -13.27 -4.54 3.43
CA CYS A 50 -12.23 -4.09 4.36
C CYS A 50 -10.86 -4.65 4.01
N SER A 51 -10.79 -5.92 3.58
CA SER A 51 -9.54 -6.54 3.11
C SER A 51 -8.99 -5.82 1.89
N PHE A 52 -9.87 -5.42 0.96
CA PHE A 52 -9.50 -4.62 -0.20
C PHE A 52 -9.02 -3.23 0.20
N GLY A 53 -9.66 -2.60 1.19
CA GLY A 53 -9.22 -1.33 1.76
C GLY A 53 -7.79 -1.40 2.33
N TRP A 54 -7.48 -2.46 3.09
CA TRP A 54 -6.11 -2.69 3.59
C TRP A 54 -5.11 -2.95 2.46
N PHE A 55 -5.48 -3.72 1.44
CA PHE A 55 -4.63 -3.95 0.28
C PHE A 55 -4.30 -2.64 -0.46
N VAL A 56 -5.31 -1.82 -0.76
CA VAL A 56 -5.14 -0.54 -1.44
C VAL A 56 -4.32 0.45 -0.60
N ALA A 57 -4.55 0.49 0.73
CA ALA A 57 -3.73 1.29 1.64
C ALA A 57 -2.27 0.81 1.65
N GLY A 58 -2.03 -0.50 1.72
CA GLY A 58 -0.70 -1.10 1.65
C GLY A 58 0.04 -0.72 0.36
N ALA A 59 -0.62 -0.84 -0.80
CA ALA A 59 -0.02 -0.46 -2.08
C ALA A 59 0.32 1.04 -2.14
N ALA A 60 -0.56 1.91 -1.61
CA ALA A 60 -0.28 3.34 -1.50
C ALA A 60 0.92 3.62 -0.58
N ILE A 61 1.01 2.95 0.58
CA ILE A 61 2.14 3.08 1.50
C ILE A 61 3.45 2.75 0.80
N ILE A 62 3.53 1.66 0.03
CA ILE A 62 4.75 1.28 -0.71
C ILE A 62 5.21 2.41 -1.65
N ARG A 63 4.27 3.06 -2.35
CA ARG A 63 4.59 4.19 -3.24
C ARG A 63 5.14 5.39 -2.47
N PHE A 64 4.50 5.75 -1.34
CA PHE A 64 4.99 6.84 -0.48
C PHE A 64 6.34 6.50 0.15
N LEU A 65 6.55 5.24 0.53
CA LEU A 65 7.78 4.77 1.14
C LEU A 65 8.97 5.00 0.20
N LYS A 66 8.84 4.60 -1.06
CA LYS A 66 9.84 4.86 -2.10
C LYS A 66 10.17 6.35 -2.22
N ALA A 67 9.15 7.20 -2.37
CA ALA A 67 9.34 8.64 -2.50
C ALA A 67 10.05 9.25 -1.27
N LYS A 68 9.71 8.80 -0.06
CA LYS A 68 10.31 9.28 1.18
C LYS A 68 11.72 8.77 1.43
N MET A 69 12.03 7.56 0.98
CA MET A 69 13.39 7.04 0.98
C MET A 69 14.29 7.87 0.06
N ASP A 70 13.81 8.26 -1.12
CA ASP A 70 14.56 9.10 -2.05
C ASP A 70 14.80 10.51 -1.51
N GLU A 71 13.81 11.06 -0.78
CA GLU A 71 13.93 12.34 -0.06
C GLU A 71 14.80 12.26 1.21
N LYS A 72 15.20 11.05 1.64
CA LYS A 72 15.94 10.79 2.90
C LYS A 72 15.19 11.27 4.15
N ASP A 73 13.87 11.20 4.13
CA ASP A 73 13.01 11.50 5.28
C ASP A 73 12.86 10.26 6.15
N GLU A 74 13.90 9.95 6.94
CA GLU A 74 13.99 8.72 7.74
C GLU A 74 12.83 8.57 8.74
N ASP A 75 12.34 9.69 9.28
CA ASP A 75 11.23 9.72 10.22
C ASP A 75 9.91 9.27 9.56
N GLU A 76 9.61 9.78 8.36
CA GLU A 76 8.42 9.37 7.63
C GLU A 76 8.56 7.95 7.07
N VAL A 77 9.76 7.55 6.65
CA VAL A 77 10.06 6.17 6.24
C VAL A 77 9.74 5.19 7.37
N ALA A 78 10.25 5.42 8.58
CA ALA A 78 9.99 4.54 9.72
C ALA A 78 8.49 4.44 10.06
N ARG A 79 7.76 5.56 10.00
CA ARG A 79 6.30 5.56 10.19
C ARG A 79 5.57 4.72 9.14
N LEU A 80 5.93 4.89 7.87
CA LEU A 80 5.32 4.15 6.76
C LEU A 80 5.65 2.65 6.80
N GLU A 81 6.86 2.27 7.22
CA GLU A 81 7.21 0.86 7.43
C GLU A 81 6.38 0.22 8.54
N GLN A 82 6.17 0.94 9.65
CA GLN A 82 5.30 0.48 10.74
C GLN A 82 3.86 0.28 10.24
N ASP A 83 3.29 1.27 9.54
CA ASP A 83 1.94 1.18 8.98
C ASP A 83 1.83 0.02 7.99
N PHE A 84 2.83 -0.18 7.14
CA PHE A 84 2.88 -1.33 6.23
C PHE A 84 2.93 -2.67 6.98
N GLY A 85 3.70 -2.73 8.07
CA GLY A 85 3.73 -3.89 8.96
C GLY A 85 2.36 -4.25 9.52
N VAL A 86 1.59 -3.24 9.96
CA VAL A 86 0.22 -3.42 10.46
C VAL A 86 -0.71 -3.91 9.35
N VAL A 87 -0.63 -3.36 8.13
CA VAL A 87 -1.42 -3.86 6.98
C VAL A 87 -1.15 -5.36 6.74
N LYS A 88 0.13 -5.76 6.69
CA LYS A 88 0.48 -7.17 6.49
C LYS A 88 -0.02 -8.05 7.63
N PHE A 89 0.06 -7.58 8.87
CA PHE A 89 -0.46 -8.30 10.04
C PHE A 89 -1.97 -8.57 9.90
N MET A 90 -2.75 -7.55 9.54
CA MET A 90 -4.20 -7.70 9.37
C MET A 90 -4.56 -8.67 8.25
N LEU A 91 -3.89 -8.54 7.10
CA LEU A 91 -4.10 -9.45 5.97
C LEU A 91 -3.65 -10.87 6.28
N LYS A 92 -2.61 -11.06 7.12
CA LYS A 92 -2.15 -12.38 7.57
C LYS A 92 -3.18 -13.05 8.47
N ASN A 93 -3.68 -12.34 9.48
CA ASN A 93 -4.71 -12.85 10.39
C ASN A 93 -6.01 -13.21 9.65
N LEU A 94 -6.35 -12.43 8.61
CA LEU A 94 -7.45 -12.78 7.72
C LEU A 94 -7.09 -13.98 6.80
N GLY A 95 -5.85 -14.04 6.33
CA GLY A 95 -5.30 -15.05 5.44
C GLY A 95 -5.21 -16.45 6.04
N GLU A 96 -5.04 -16.56 7.37
CA GLU A 96 -5.09 -17.83 8.09
C GLU A 96 -6.41 -18.57 7.88
N ARG A 97 -7.47 -17.83 7.57
CA ARG A 97 -8.84 -18.36 7.47
C ARG A 97 -9.48 -18.08 6.11
N THR A 98 -8.80 -17.34 5.22
CA THR A 98 -9.31 -16.98 3.88
C THR A 98 -8.20 -16.95 2.83
N MET A 99 -8.50 -17.43 1.62
CA MET A 99 -7.53 -17.37 0.52
C MET A 99 -7.23 -15.93 0.04
N ILE A 100 -8.16 -15.00 0.25
CA ILE A 100 -8.02 -13.62 -0.23
C ILE A 100 -6.92 -12.87 0.53
N GLY A 101 -6.83 -13.04 1.86
CA GLY A 101 -5.78 -12.42 2.67
C GLY A 101 -4.39 -12.89 2.26
N LEU A 102 -4.20 -14.21 2.08
CA LEU A 102 -2.93 -14.78 1.63
C LEU A 102 -2.51 -14.24 0.26
N ARG A 103 -3.44 -14.17 -0.69
CA ARG A 103 -3.17 -13.62 -2.03
C ARG A 103 -2.78 -12.15 -1.97
N GLN A 104 -3.48 -11.34 -1.17
CA GLN A 104 -3.21 -9.91 -1.04
C GLN A 104 -1.83 -9.64 -0.42
N ILE A 105 -1.41 -10.42 0.57
CA ILE A 105 -0.05 -10.31 1.15
C ILE A 105 1.00 -10.59 0.08
N LYS A 106 0.86 -11.70 -0.65
CA LYS A 106 1.82 -12.09 -1.68
C LYS A 106 1.98 -10.99 -2.73
N LEU A 107 0.87 -10.42 -3.19
CA LEU A 107 0.88 -9.30 -4.14
C LEU A 107 1.55 -8.05 -3.54
N LEU A 108 1.29 -7.71 -2.28
CA LEU A 108 1.96 -6.58 -1.62
C LEU A 108 3.46 -6.80 -1.50
N ASP A 109 3.90 -8.01 -1.16
CA ASP A 109 5.33 -8.34 -1.09
C ASP A 109 5.99 -8.25 -2.48
N GLU A 110 5.30 -8.70 -3.54
CA GLU A 110 5.77 -8.54 -4.93
C GLU A 110 5.92 -7.06 -5.30
N ILE A 111 4.90 -6.23 -5.01
CA ILE A 111 4.95 -4.78 -5.26
C ILE A 111 6.09 -4.13 -4.46
N TYR A 112 6.23 -4.47 -3.17
CA TYR A 112 7.29 -3.95 -2.31
C TYR A 112 8.67 -4.31 -2.87
N ASN A 113 8.85 -5.56 -3.29
CA ASN A 113 10.12 -6.02 -3.84
C ASN A 113 10.45 -5.32 -5.16
N VAL A 114 9.46 -5.00 -6.00
CA VAL A 114 9.67 -4.26 -7.26
C VAL A 114 9.98 -2.79 -7.00
N GLU A 115 9.15 -2.12 -6.19
CA GLU A 115 9.24 -0.68 -6.00
C GLU A 115 10.40 -0.25 -5.11
N VAL A 116 10.63 -0.99 -4.02
CA VAL A 116 11.59 -0.63 -2.96
C VAL A 116 12.89 -1.41 -3.10
N LYS A 117 12.82 -2.74 -3.25
CA LYS A 117 14.06 -3.57 -3.39
C LYS A 117 14.61 -3.61 -4.81
N GLY A 118 13.77 -3.38 -5.83
CA GLY A 118 14.15 -3.40 -7.24
C GLY A 118 15.10 -2.28 -7.62
N TRP A 119 15.15 -1.20 -6.82
CA TRP A 119 16.13 -0.12 -6.95
C TRP A 119 17.59 -0.62 -6.82
N GLY A 120 17.83 -1.76 -6.18
CA GLY A 120 19.15 -2.37 -6.05
C GLY A 120 19.62 -3.26 -7.22
N ARG A 121 18.80 -3.49 -8.26
CA ARG A 121 19.19 -4.28 -9.44
C ARG A 121 18.95 -3.50 -10.73
N ASN A 122 20.04 -2.92 -11.24
CA ASN A 122 20.33 -2.56 -12.63
C ASN A 122 19.12 -2.45 -13.60
N PRO A 123 18.82 -1.27 -14.19
CA PRO A 123 17.61 -0.99 -14.97
C PRO A 123 17.45 -1.75 -16.31
N ALA A 124 18.20 -2.81 -16.56
CA ALA A 124 18.19 -3.55 -17.83
C ALA A 124 17.10 -4.63 -17.93
N ILE A 125 16.31 -4.90 -16.87
CA ILE A 125 15.28 -5.94 -16.92
C ILE A 125 14.00 -5.45 -16.23
N ALA A 126 13.28 -4.56 -16.90
CA ALA A 126 11.85 -4.40 -16.68
C ALA A 126 11.12 -4.93 -17.92
N PRO A 127 10.45 -6.10 -17.86
CA PRO A 127 9.52 -6.46 -18.91
C PRO A 127 8.28 -5.58 -18.78
N LEU A 128 8.12 -4.69 -19.75
CA LEU A 128 6.86 -4.21 -20.33
C LEU A 128 5.61 -4.94 -19.81
N ALA A 129 4.99 -4.41 -18.76
CA ALA A 129 3.68 -4.86 -18.32
C ALA A 129 2.90 -3.65 -17.78
N LEU A 130 2.48 -2.79 -18.69
CA LEU A 130 1.27 -1.95 -18.60
C LEU A 130 1.04 -1.06 -19.85
N ALA A 131 1.89 -1.17 -20.88
CA ALA A 131 1.60 -0.62 -22.20
C ALA A 131 0.86 -1.64 -23.07
N GLN A 132 -0.43 -1.88 -22.80
CA GLN A 132 -1.41 -2.31 -23.80
C GLN A 132 -2.80 -2.48 -23.16
N ARG A 133 -3.61 -1.44 -23.30
CA ARG A 133 -5.09 -1.34 -23.27
C ARG A 133 -5.40 0.17 -23.22
N SER A 134 -5.85 0.88 -24.24
CA SER A 134 -6.33 0.56 -25.59
C SER A 134 -6.35 1.91 -26.33
N CYS A 135 -5.73 2.00 -27.50
CA CYS A 135 -6.07 2.98 -28.53
C CYS A 135 -6.20 2.19 -29.83
N CYS A 136 -7.30 2.46 -30.55
CA CYS A 136 -7.90 1.69 -31.65
C CYS A 136 -8.84 0.56 -31.20
#